data_AF-A0A1Y1ZLZ8-F1
#
_entry.id   AF-A0A1Y1ZLZ8-F1
#
_cell.length_a   1.000
_cell.length_b   1.000
_cell.length_c   1.000
_cell.angle_alpha   90.00
_cell.angle_beta   90.00
_cell.angle_gamma   90.00
#
_symmetry.space_group_name_H-M   'P 1'
#
loop_
_entity.id
_entity.type
_entity.pdbx_description
1 polymer ?
#
loop_
_entity_poly.entity_id
_entity_poly.type
_entity_poly.pdbx_seq_one_letter_code
_entity_poly.pdbx_strand_id
1 'polypeptide(L)'
;MASDTVGFKEIYRRFCLKDTCQSGLTDSPLAMSVLQQSEASLLDALLHQQKATIPETDRFIIHAAADWPEGLRLMISHGVDCSGIAYNGASALDYACSYGNPVSVWLLLEADAPVTQYTWHHAIQSQNMDIINKVAEALHRAWQETSPDDMACQSMFCLLYQDWALAIDSAQAAFDAGFVDVDMHLHSDGKDLLCSTPLWTKAQTLQKQDLSDTLDLLEWLVERGASLDFIPCGHTTMPAHVAAERIAILCSVGKTYERYEDESLANELSHPWLTMLQNHADFLSVIYSSDHIDHCNCGCSKHGCTVVSAALKTTTQAYSTARPEATDLALKKNILHAIFSFIDAQHKSDDIIAAEILRVLTFDRLQLTHTCHDITRFDGEYFSCPSPHIKLDGRDIADIQYIEQCDLQLLEGLLEEFEDAWKTRQTGSTLLQFLDGHWDRRMSEVIAERLRPRKDEFERLRLVGVERVVFGPERKPERERKLEREAAEVGSWEWFEKEVESIMAAK
;
A
#
# COMPACT_ATOMS: atom_id res chain seq x y z
N MET A 1 6.18 34.12 -1.59
CA MET A 1 5.07 33.18 -1.77
C MET A 1 3.79 33.99 -1.91
N ALA A 2 3.54 34.50 -3.12
CA ALA A 2 2.26 35.07 -3.51
C ALA A 2 1.64 34.05 -4.46
N SER A 3 0.94 33.06 -3.91
CA SER A 3 0.23 32.02 -4.65
C SER A 3 -1.21 31.96 -4.13
N ASP A 4 -2.14 31.80 -5.08
CA ASP A 4 -3.46 31.19 -4.90
C ASP A 4 -4.71 31.99 -4.48
N THR A 5 -4.78 33.30 -4.73
CA THR A 5 -6.12 33.95 -4.87
C THR A 5 -6.91 33.47 -6.10
N VAL A 6 -6.29 32.64 -6.96
CA VAL A 6 -6.94 31.98 -8.13
C VAL A 6 -7.84 30.82 -7.69
N GLY A 7 -7.60 30.20 -6.52
CA GLY A 7 -8.40 29.07 -6.03
C GLY A 7 -9.82 29.45 -5.62
N PHE A 8 -9.98 30.55 -4.87
CA PHE A 8 -11.27 30.98 -4.30
C PHE A 8 -12.35 31.28 -5.35
N LYS A 9 -12.02 32.13 -6.34
CA LYS A 9 -12.95 32.48 -7.43
C LYS A 9 -13.27 31.30 -8.32
N GLU A 10 -12.33 30.37 -8.49
CA GLU A 10 -12.50 29.19 -9.34
C GLU A 10 -13.34 28.10 -8.64
N ILE A 11 -13.22 27.95 -7.32
CA ILE A 11 -14.07 27.05 -6.52
C ILE A 11 -15.52 27.54 -6.55
N TYR A 12 -15.77 28.80 -6.18
CA TYR A 12 -17.13 29.35 -6.24
C TYR A 12 -17.71 29.33 -7.67
N ARG A 13 -16.89 29.62 -8.69
CA ARG A 13 -17.25 29.41 -10.09
C ARG A 13 -17.61 27.95 -10.37
N ARG A 14 -16.77 26.99 -10.01
CA ARG A 14 -17.00 25.57 -10.35
C ARG A 14 -18.24 25.00 -9.67
N PHE A 15 -18.51 25.40 -8.42
CA PHE A 15 -19.68 24.95 -7.66
C PHE A 15 -20.98 25.63 -8.14
N CYS A 16 -20.93 26.92 -8.47
CA CYS A 16 -22.13 27.66 -8.87
C CYS A 16 -22.43 27.60 -10.38
N LEU A 17 -21.45 27.26 -11.24
CA LEU A 17 -21.61 27.30 -12.70
C LEU A 17 -21.89 25.93 -13.36
N LYS A 18 -21.71 24.80 -12.65
CA LYS A 18 -21.91 23.47 -13.28
C LYS A 18 -23.40 23.11 -13.49
N ASP A 19 -24.31 23.66 -12.68
CA ASP A 19 -25.74 23.36 -12.78
C ASP A 19 -26.59 24.63 -12.96
N THR A 20 -26.85 25.00 -14.22
CA THR A 20 -28.00 25.81 -14.71
C THR A 20 -28.29 27.24 -14.20
N CYS A 21 -27.60 27.80 -13.20
CA CYS A 21 -27.99 29.10 -12.59
C CYS A 21 -27.00 30.27 -12.81
N GLN A 22 -26.35 30.35 -13.98
CA GLN A 22 -25.47 31.49 -14.33
C GLN A 22 -26.13 32.88 -14.19
N SER A 23 -27.44 32.98 -14.41
CA SER A 23 -28.17 34.25 -14.34
C SER A 23 -28.60 34.67 -12.93
N GLY A 24 -28.50 33.79 -11.92
CA GLY A 24 -28.97 34.11 -10.55
C GLY A 24 -27.91 34.73 -9.64
N LEU A 25 -26.64 34.37 -9.82
CA LEU A 25 -25.57 34.77 -8.89
C LEU A 25 -25.14 36.23 -9.00
N THR A 26 -25.18 36.81 -10.20
CA THR A 26 -24.86 38.24 -10.39
C THR A 26 -25.92 39.15 -9.79
N ASP A 27 -27.12 38.62 -9.55
CA ASP A 27 -28.28 39.39 -9.14
C ASP A 27 -28.48 39.37 -7.61
N SER A 28 -27.70 38.55 -6.88
CA SER A 28 -27.69 38.53 -5.40
C SER A 28 -26.66 39.54 -4.86
N PRO A 29 -27.11 40.65 -4.23
CA PRO A 29 -26.20 41.62 -3.61
C PRO A 29 -25.34 41.00 -2.52
N LEU A 30 -25.91 40.01 -1.80
CA LEU A 30 -25.22 39.27 -0.76
C LEU A 30 -24.08 38.43 -1.36
N ALA A 31 -24.37 37.64 -2.41
CA ALA A 31 -23.34 36.85 -3.08
C ALA A 31 -22.20 37.71 -3.64
N MET A 32 -22.55 38.82 -4.30
CA MET A 32 -21.58 39.75 -4.84
C MET A 32 -20.72 40.41 -3.77
N SER A 33 -21.29 40.71 -2.59
CA SER A 33 -20.53 41.30 -1.49
C SER A 33 -19.48 40.36 -0.90
N VAL A 34 -19.80 39.06 -0.79
CA VAL A 34 -18.86 38.02 -0.34
C VAL A 34 -17.77 37.78 -1.37
N LEU A 35 -18.12 37.71 -2.65
CA LEU A 35 -17.14 37.59 -3.74
C LEU A 35 -16.19 38.77 -3.85
N GLN A 36 -16.63 39.96 -3.45
CA GLN A 36 -15.82 41.16 -3.40
C GLN A 36 -15.05 41.30 -2.07
N GLN A 37 -15.33 40.46 -1.08
CA GLN A 37 -14.84 40.56 0.30
C GLN A 37 -14.99 41.99 0.86
N SER A 38 -16.15 42.63 0.59
CA SER A 38 -16.45 43.99 1.03
C SER A 38 -17.34 43.97 2.27
N GLU A 39 -16.78 44.23 3.45
CA GLU A 39 -17.52 44.28 4.72
C GLU A 39 -18.69 45.28 4.65
N ALA A 40 -18.48 46.44 4.03
CA ALA A 40 -19.50 47.48 3.92
C ALA A 40 -20.67 47.02 3.03
N SER A 41 -20.36 46.40 1.88
CA SER A 41 -21.39 45.87 0.97
C SER A 41 -22.11 44.68 1.58
N LEU A 42 -21.39 43.84 2.33
CA LEU A 42 -21.96 42.67 2.99
C LEU A 42 -22.92 43.09 4.10
N LEU A 43 -22.49 44.04 4.94
CA LEU A 43 -23.35 44.59 6.00
C LEU A 43 -24.60 45.24 5.41
N ASP A 44 -24.45 46.02 4.34
CA ASP A 44 -25.60 46.62 3.64
C ASP A 44 -26.55 45.54 3.11
N ALA A 45 -26.03 44.49 2.46
CA ALA A 45 -26.84 43.38 1.94
C ALA A 45 -27.55 42.60 3.06
N LEU A 46 -26.86 42.34 4.18
CA LEU A 46 -27.42 41.64 5.34
C LEU A 46 -28.51 42.47 6.04
N LEU A 47 -28.35 43.80 6.13
CA LEU A 47 -29.36 44.69 6.72
C LEU A 47 -30.61 44.83 5.83
N HIS A 48 -30.44 44.75 4.50
CA HIS A 48 -31.54 44.83 3.54
C HIS A 48 -32.31 43.51 3.40
N GLN A 49 -31.67 42.36 3.66
CA GLN A 49 -32.39 41.11 3.90
C GLN A 49 -33.16 41.25 5.22
N GLN A 50 -34.45 41.59 5.15
CA GLN A 50 -35.35 41.37 6.28
C GLN A 50 -35.18 39.93 6.78
N LYS A 51 -35.38 39.68 8.10
CA LYS A 51 -35.33 38.36 8.77
C LYS A 51 -36.05 37.19 8.06
N ALA A 52 -36.75 37.44 6.96
CA ALA A 52 -37.27 36.42 6.05
C ALA A 52 -36.14 35.80 5.23
N THR A 53 -35.79 34.56 5.61
CA THR A 53 -35.15 33.50 4.80
C THR A 53 -34.28 33.95 3.64
N ILE A 54 -32.96 33.80 3.82
CA ILE A 54 -31.96 33.82 2.74
C ILE A 54 -32.50 32.99 1.56
N PRO A 55 -32.51 33.53 0.32
CA PRO A 55 -32.98 32.79 -0.85
C PRO A 55 -32.27 31.44 -0.97
N GLU A 56 -32.97 30.41 -1.46
CA GLU A 56 -32.36 29.07 -1.66
C GLU A 56 -31.09 29.13 -2.54
N THR A 57 -31.02 30.11 -3.46
CA THR A 57 -29.84 30.37 -4.30
C THR A 57 -28.62 30.83 -3.51
N ASP A 58 -28.83 31.44 -2.34
CA ASP A 58 -27.80 31.94 -1.43
C ASP A 58 -27.55 30.96 -0.27
N ARG A 59 -28.20 29.77 -0.26
CA ARG A 59 -28.09 28.80 0.84
C ARG A 59 -26.65 28.39 1.18
N PHE A 60 -25.75 28.39 0.19
CA PHE A 60 -24.34 28.02 0.38
C PHE A 60 -23.41 29.23 0.49
N ILE A 61 -23.95 30.45 0.66
CA ILE A 61 -23.14 31.67 0.64
C ILE A 61 -22.09 31.69 1.75
N ILE A 62 -22.38 31.07 2.89
CA ILE A 62 -21.41 30.96 3.99
C ILE A 62 -20.19 30.09 3.66
N HIS A 63 -20.34 29.10 2.77
CA HIS A 63 -19.21 28.28 2.29
C HIS A 63 -18.24 29.14 1.47
N ALA A 64 -18.77 30.11 0.74
CA ALA A 64 -17.97 31.07 -0.02
C ALA A 64 -17.29 32.10 0.89
N ALA A 65 -17.72 32.29 2.13
CA ALA A 65 -17.03 33.15 3.08
C ALA A 65 -15.97 32.41 3.91
N ALA A 66 -15.77 31.10 3.69
CA ALA A 66 -14.94 30.27 4.56
C ALA A 66 -13.47 30.73 4.68
N ASP A 67 -12.92 31.44 3.69
CA ASP A 67 -11.57 32.02 3.75
C ASP A 67 -11.52 33.46 4.29
N TRP A 68 -12.67 34.06 4.61
CA TRP A 68 -12.84 35.47 4.97
C TRP A 68 -13.43 35.63 6.39
N PRO A 69 -12.59 35.67 7.44
CA PRO A 69 -13.03 35.68 8.83
C PRO A 69 -13.94 36.85 9.21
N GLU A 70 -13.64 38.05 8.71
CA GLU A 70 -14.44 39.25 8.96
C GLU A 70 -15.85 39.11 8.35
N GLY A 71 -15.93 38.57 7.13
CA GLY A 71 -17.20 38.26 6.48
C GLY A 71 -18.00 37.21 7.24
N LEU A 72 -17.36 36.11 7.65
CA LEU A 72 -18.01 35.09 8.50
C LEU A 72 -18.55 35.68 9.79
N ARG A 73 -17.76 36.51 10.48
CA ARG A 73 -18.19 37.15 11.73
C ARG A 73 -19.44 38.02 11.51
N LEU A 74 -19.47 38.80 10.43
CA LEU A 74 -20.66 39.58 10.05
C LEU A 74 -21.86 38.68 9.76
N MET A 75 -21.68 37.64 8.95
CA MET A 75 -22.75 36.71 8.58
C MET A 75 -23.33 35.96 9.80
N ILE A 76 -22.47 35.37 10.64
CA ILE A 76 -22.87 34.65 11.86
C ILE A 76 -23.60 35.60 12.83
N SER A 77 -23.06 36.80 13.06
CA SER A 77 -23.69 37.79 13.97
C SER A 77 -25.07 38.29 13.49
N HIS A 78 -25.36 38.18 12.19
CA HIS A 78 -26.67 38.49 11.61
C HIS A 78 -27.57 37.26 11.46
N GLY A 79 -27.18 36.10 12.01
CA GLY A 79 -27.98 34.89 12.06
C GLY A 79 -28.02 34.11 10.75
N VAL A 80 -27.00 34.24 9.90
CA VAL A 80 -26.84 33.36 8.74
C VAL A 80 -26.60 31.93 9.23
N ASP A 81 -27.37 30.98 8.69
CA ASP A 81 -27.30 29.57 9.05
C ASP A 81 -25.98 28.93 8.62
N CYS A 82 -25.28 28.31 9.56
CA CYS A 82 -24.02 27.59 9.35
C CYS A 82 -24.21 26.08 9.12
N SER A 83 -25.44 25.57 9.29
CA SER A 83 -25.75 24.13 9.20
C SER A 83 -25.87 23.59 7.77
N GLY A 84 -25.77 24.47 6.77
CA GLY A 84 -25.83 24.08 5.36
C GLY A 84 -24.71 23.12 4.97
N ILE A 85 -25.06 22.06 4.25
CA ILE A 85 -24.13 21.12 3.62
C ILE A 85 -24.23 21.25 2.11
N ALA A 86 -23.12 21.55 1.44
CA ALA A 86 -23.05 21.67 -0.01
C ALA A 86 -23.33 20.34 -0.72
N TYR A 87 -23.57 20.39 -2.04
CA TYR A 87 -23.93 19.20 -2.83
C TYR A 87 -22.90 18.06 -2.84
N ASN A 88 -21.63 18.36 -2.52
CA ASN A 88 -20.57 17.37 -2.36
C ASN A 88 -20.51 16.76 -0.95
N GLY A 89 -21.40 17.16 -0.05
CA GLY A 89 -21.41 16.73 1.35
C GLY A 89 -20.49 17.54 2.26
N ALA A 90 -19.84 18.60 1.76
CA ALA A 90 -18.96 19.46 2.56
C ALA A 90 -19.74 20.63 3.20
N SER A 91 -19.46 20.90 4.46
CA SER A 91 -19.90 22.06 5.23
C SER A 91 -19.00 23.29 4.99
N ALA A 92 -19.40 24.46 5.48
CA ALA A 92 -18.52 25.64 5.48
C ALA A 92 -17.23 25.43 6.30
N LEU A 93 -17.29 24.60 7.34
CA LEU A 93 -16.14 24.25 8.18
C LEU A 93 -15.09 23.47 7.37
N ASP A 94 -15.53 22.53 6.52
CA ASP A 94 -14.64 21.77 5.62
C ASP A 94 -13.84 22.69 4.69
N TYR A 95 -14.51 23.69 4.11
CA TYR A 95 -13.85 24.69 3.27
C TYR A 95 -12.86 25.52 4.08
N ALA A 96 -13.22 25.97 5.29
CA ALA A 96 -12.33 26.77 6.15
C ALA A 96 -11.06 25.99 6.53
N CYS A 97 -11.19 24.69 6.84
CA CYS A 97 -10.06 23.79 7.04
C CYS A 97 -9.21 23.67 5.78
N SER A 98 -9.82 23.45 4.61
CA SER A 98 -9.10 23.31 3.33
C SER A 98 -8.33 24.58 2.94
N TYR A 99 -8.82 25.76 3.35
CA TYR A 99 -8.13 27.04 3.15
C TYR A 99 -7.05 27.32 4.20
N GLY A 100 -6.93 26.50 5.24
CA GLY A 100 -5.95 26.67 6.30
C GLY A 100 -6.15 27.93 7.14
N ASN A 101 -7.39 28.43 7.27
CA ASN A 101 -7.70 29.65 8.02
C ASN A 101 -8.22 29.32 9.44
N PRO A 102 -7.39 29.39 10.49
CA PRO A 102 -7.78 29.00 11.84
C PRO A 102 -8.87 29.89 12.43
N VAL A 103 -8.90 31.19 12.08
CA VAL A 103 -9.91 32.12 12.61
C VAL A 103 -11.30 31.77 12.07
N SER A 104 -11.40 31.44 10.77
CA SER A 104 -12.64 30.96 10.18
C SER A 104 -13.12 29.64 10.80
N VAL A 105 -12.20 28.70 11.01
CA VAL A 105 -12.48 27.42 11.68
C VAL A 105 -13.06 27.66 13.07
N TRP A 106 -12.46 28.54 13.88
CA TRP A 106 -12.96 28.85 15.22
C TRP A 106 -14.35 29.49 15.18
N LEU A 107 -14.55 30.49 14.31
CA LEU A 107 -15.86 31.15 14.18
C LEU A 107 -16.97 30.17 13.79
N LEU A 108 -16.69 29.23 12.89
CA LEU A 108 -17.64 28.23 12.45
C LEU A 108 -17.92 27.18 13.54
N LEU A 109 -16.89 26.72 14.26
CA LEU A 109 -17.05 25.83 15.40
C LEU A 109 -17.84 26.46 16.56
N GLU A 110 -17.62 27.76 16.84
CA GLU A 110 -18.40 28.51 17.84
C GLU A 110 -19.87 28.72 17.42
N ALA A 111 -20.14 28.67 16.12
CA ALA A 111 -21.48 28.78 15.55
C ALA A 111 -22.15 27.42 15.31
N ASP A 112 -21.65 26.35 15.93
CA ASP A 112 -22.13 24.97 15.80
C ASP A 112 -22.23 24.50 14.34
N ALA A 113 -21.29 24.93 13.48
CA ALA A 113 -21.21 24.43 12.11
C ALA A 113 -20.97 22.90 12.13
N PRO A 114 -21.63 22.13 11.25
CA PRO A 114 -21.61 20.69 11.29
C PRO A 114 -20.23 20.17 10.93
N VAL A 115 -19.73 19.25 11.73
CA VAL A 115 -18.54 18.47 11.43
C VAL A 115 -18.96 17.30 10.53
N THR A 116 -18.29 17.15 9.39
CA THR A 116 -18.60 16.13 8.39
C THR A 116 -17.46 15.12 8.28
N GLN A 117 -17.68 14.06 7.48
CA GLN A 117 -16.65 13.06 7.19
C GLN A 117 -15.40 13.61 6.48
N TYR A 118 -15.48 14.82 5.92
CA TYR A 118 -14.36 15.47 5.25
C TYR A 118 -13.60 16.43 6.17
N THR A 119 -14.14 16.77 7.34
CA THR A 119 -13.58 17.84 8.19
C THR A 119 -12.20 17.47 8.69
N TRP A 120 -12.04 16.22 9.13
CA TRP A 120 -10.74 15.71 9.58
C TRP A 120 -9.71 15.68 8.45
N HIS A 121 -10.10 15.17 7.29
CA HIS A 121 -9.24 15.10 6.11
C HIS A 121 -8.71 16.48 5.71
N HIS A 122 -9.60 17.47 5.60
CA HIS A 122 -9.22 18.83 5.25
C HIS A 122 -8.41 19.52 6.36
N ALA A 123 -8.67 19.22 7.63
CA ALA A 123 -7.86 19.71 8.73
C ALA A 123 -6.41 19.20 8.64
N ILE A 124 -6.22 17.90 8.39
CA ILE A 124 -4.88 17.31 8.19
C ILE A 124 -4.18 17.93 6.98
N GLN A 125 -4.88 18.03 5.84
CA GLN A 125 -4.31 18.59 4.61
C GLN A 125 -3.88 20.05 4.75
N SER A 126 -4.49 20.80 5.68
CA SER A 126 -4.08 22.18 5.97
C SER A 126 -2.67 22.29 6.54
N GLN A 127 -2.13 21.20 7.10
CA GLN A 127 -0.85 21.14 7.83
C GLN A 127 -0.74 22.19 8.95
N ASN A 128 -1.89 22.67 9.47
CA ASN A 128 -1.96 23.67 10.51
C ASN A 128 -2.41 23.01 11.82
N MET A 129 -1.48 22.85 12.77
CA MET A 129 -1.75 22.18 14.04
C MET A 129 -2.82 22.87 14.90
N ASP A 130 -3.02 24.19 14.79
CA ASP A 130 -4.10 24.87 15.51
C ASP A 130 -5.47 24.44 14.98
N ILE A 131 -5.60 24.26 13.67
CA ILE A 131 -6.82 23.73 13.02
C ILE A 131 -7.02 22.27 13.40
N ILE A 132 -5.98 21.45 13.26
CA ILE A 132 -6.02 20.01 13.55
C ILE A 132 -6.47 19.75 14.99
N ASN A 133 -5.84 20.41 15.97
CA ASN A 133 -6.20 20.27 17.39
C ASN A 133 -7.65 20.67 17.65
N LYS A 134 -8.10 21.80 17.09
CA LYS A 134 -9.46 22.30 17.33
C LYS A 134 -10.52 21.45 16.66
N VAL A 135 -10.24 20.93 15.47
CA VAL A 135 -11.13 19.98 14.78
C VAL A 135 -11.17 18.65 15.53
N ALA A 136 -10.04 18.14 16.04
CA ALA A 136 -10.02 16.94 16.86
C ALA A 136 -10.87 17.09 18.14
N GLU A 137 -10.73 18.20 18.86
CA GLU A 137 -11.58 18.51 20.03
C GLU A 137 -13.07 18.56 19.67
N ALA A 138 -13.41 19.21 18.55
CA ALA A 138 -14.80 19.33 18.08
C ALA A 138 -15.39 17.98 17.67
N LEU A 139 -14.63 17.16 16.94
CA LEU A 139 -14.99 15.79 16.59
C LEU A 139 -15.26 14.96 17.85
N HIS A 140 -14.39 15.06 18.87
CA HIS A 140 -14.59 14.32 20.11
C HIS A 140 -15.86 14.76 20.84
N ARG A 141 -16.13 16.07 20.93
CA ARG A 141 -17.39 16.57 21.51
C ARG A 141 -18.60 16.03 20.75
N ALA A 142 -18.59 16.12 19.42
CA ALA A 142 -19.66 15.59 18.58
C ALA A 142 -19.85 14.08 18.81
N TRP A 143 -18.76 13.31 18.96
CA TRP A 143 -18.85 11.89 19.28
C TRP A 143 -19.53 11.65 20.64
N GLN A 144 -19.14 12.37 21.69
CA GLN A 144 -19.76 12.22 23.03
C GLN A 144 -21.26 12.53 23.05
N GLU A 145 -21.72 13.40 22.14
CA GLU A 145 -23.13 13.78 22.01
C GLU A 145 -23.92 12.83 21.10
N THR A 146 -23.24 12.07 20.24
CA THR A 146 -23.87 11.14 19.30
C THR A 146 -24.43 9.91 20.02
N SER A 147 -25.66 9.52 19.69
CA SER A 147 -26.22 8.25 20.17
C SER A 147 -25.35 7.06 19.74
N PRO A 148 -25.11 6.06 20.61
CA PRO A 148 -24.47 4.79 20.23
C PRO A 148 -25.19 4.03 19.10
N ASP A 149 -26.42 4.40 18.75
CA ASP A 149 -27.18 3.78 17.66
C ASP A 149 -27.03 4.51 16.32
N ASP A 150 -26.37 5.68 16.28
CA ASP A 150 -26.14 6.43 15.03
C ASP A 150 -24.88 5.94 14.31
N MET A 151 -25.07 4.89 13.52
CA MET A 151 -24.02 4.22 12.76
C MET A 151 -23.33 5.14 11.74
N ALA A 152 -24.02 6.14 11.19
CA ALA A 152 -23.42 7.05 10.21
C ALA A 152 -22.37 7.95 10.89
N CYS A 153 -22.70 8.50 12.05
CA CYS A 153 -21.77 9.27 12.85
C CYS A 153 -20.59 8.40 13.32
N GLN A 154 -20.82 7.17 13.77
CA GLN A 154 -19.74 6.26 14.17
C GLN A 154 -18.79 5.90 13.04
N SER A 155 -19.31 5.73 11.81
CA SER A 155 -18.49 5.51 10.60
C SER A 155 -17.48 6.62 10.34
N MET A 156 -17.84 7.85 10.68
CA MET A 156 -16.96 9.00 10.54
C MET A 156 -15.74 8.92 11.46
N PHE A 157 -15.95 8.55 12.73
CA PHE A 157 -14.91 8.59 13.76
C PHE A 157 -13.89 7.44 13.64
N CYS A 158 -14.29 6.32 13.05
CA CYS A 158 -13.39 5.17 12.88
C CYS A 158 -12.37 5.36 11.73
N LEU A 159 -12.57 6.39 10.89
CA LEU A 159 -11.69 6.70 9.78
C LEU A 159 -10.60 7.72 10.14
N LEU A 160 -10.59 8.27 11.37
CA LEU A 160 -9.63 9.31 11.77
C LEU A 160 -8.18 8.86 11.58
N TYR A 161 -7.87 7.65 12.01
CA TYR A 161 -6.53 7.08 11.90
C TYR A 161 -6.26 6.44 10.51
N GLN A 162 -7.29 6.29 9.67
CA GLN A 162 -7.18 5.67 8.35
C GLN A 162 -6.93 6.69 7.23
N ASP A 163 -6.99 7.99 7.53
CA ASP A 163 -6.77 9.04 6.54
C ASP A 163 -5.38 8.90 5.90
N TRP A 164 -5.32 8.87 4.57
CA TRP A 164 -4.06 8.66 3.84
C TRP A 164 -3.02 9.75 4.11
N ALA A 165 -3.44 10.98 4.43
CA ALA A 165 -2.57 12.11 4.73
C ALA A 165 -2.17 12.20 6.22
N LEU A 166 -2.67 11.30 7.08
CA LEU A 166 -2.35 11.29 8.50
C LEU A 166 -0.84 11.18 8.75
N ALA A 167 -0.32 12.10 9.57
CA ALA A 167 1.02 12.13 10.14
C ALA A 167 0.95 11.95 11.68
N ILE A 168 2.09 11.71 12.34
CA ILE A 168 2.16 11.51 13.80
C ILE A 168 1.48 12.65 14.56
N ASP A 169 1.83 13.90 14.28
CA ASP A 169 1.33 15.04 15.05
C ASP A 169 -0.21 15.12 14.99
N SER A 170 -0.79 14.84 13.82
CA SER A 170 -2.24 14.76 13.65
C SER A 170 -2.85 13.56 14.36
N ALA A 171 -2.20 12.40 14.34
CA ALA A 171 -2.64 11.21 15.07
C ALA A 171 -2.61 11.45 16.59
N GLN A 172 -1.56 12.13 17.08
CA GLN A 172 -1.42 12.54 18.47
C GLN A 172 -2.49 13.55 18.87
N ALA A 173 -2.81 14.52 18.01
CA ALA A 173 -3.90 15.48 18.26
C ALA A 173 -5.26 14.78 18.43
N ALA A 174 -5.58 13.80 17.58
CA ALA A 174 -6.78 12.97 17.74
C ALA A 174 -6.74 12.17 19.05
N PHE A 175 -5.60 11.58 19.39
CA PHE A 175 -5.44 10.79 20.61
C PHE A 175 -5.65 11.66 21.86
N ASP A 176 -5.02 12.84 21.90
CA ASP A 176 -5.10 13.80 23.00
C ASP A 176 -6.51 14.39 23.14
N ALA A 177 -7.26 14.50 22.04
CA ALA A 177 -8.66 14.90 22.07
C ALA A 177 -9.58 13.83 22.69
N GLY A 178 -9.11 12.59 22.86
CA GLY A 178 -9.84 11.50 23.52
C GLY A 178 -10.15 10.29 22.63
N PHE A 179 -9.66 10.27 21.37
CA PHE A 179 -9.78 9.13 20.47
C PHE A 179 -8.72 8.06 20.79
N VAL A 180 -8.75 7.50 22.01
CA VAL A 180 -7.69 6.60 22.50
C VAL A 180 -7.73 5.18 21.92
N ASP A 181 -8.85 4.77 21.35
CA ASP A 181 -9.00 3.47 20.68
C ASP A 181 -8.59 3.61 19.21
N VAL A 182 -7.33 3.30 18.92
CA VAL A 182 -6.76 3.42 17.56
C VAL A 182 -7.34 2.37 16.61
N ASP A 183 -7.82 1.24 17.11
CA ASP A 183 -8.38 0.14 16.31
C ASP A 183 -9.90 0.09 16.35
N MET A 184 -10.54 1.23 16.63
CA MET A 184 -11.98 1.33 16.78
C MET A 184 -12.73 0.60 15.65
N HIS A 185 -13.44 -0.46 16.03
CA HIS A 185 -14.19 -1.30 15.12
C HIS A 185 -15.67 -0.93 15.14
N LEU A 186 -16.26 -0.85 13.96
CA LEU A 186 -17.70 -0.69 13.80
C LEU A 186 -18.35 -2.04 13.59
N HIS A 187 -19.02 -2.49 14.64
CA HIS A 187 -19.89 -3.66 14.55
C HIS A 187 -21.30 -3.20 14.19
N SER A 188 -21.84 -3.68 13.07
CA SER A 188 -23.25 -3.57 12.74
C SER A 188 -23.81 -4.94 12.43
N ASP A 189 -24.87 -5.34 13.13
CA ASP A 189 -25.53 -6.65 12.97
C ASP A 189 -24.58 -7.86 13.03
N GLY A 190 -23.52 -7.77 13.85
CA GLY A 190 -22.51 -8.82 13.99
C GLY A 190 -21.57 -8.95 12.79
N LYS A 191 -21.52 -7.95 11.91
CA LYS A 191 -20.54 -7.82 10.84
C LYS A 191 -19.71 -6.56 11.05
N ASP A 192 -18.40 -6.69 10.85
CA ASP A 192 -17.50 -5.55 10.83
C ASP A 192 -17.77 -4.75 9.56
N LEU A 193 -18.19 -3.49 9.73
CA LEU A 193 -18.45 -2.58 8.61
C LEU A 193 -17.15 -2.07 7.97
N LEU A 194 -16.09 -1.96 8.77
CA LEU A 194 -14.77 -1.55 8.32
C LEU A 194 -13.88 -2.77 8.15
N CYS A 195 -13.49 -3.02 6.90
CA CYS A 195 -12.60 -4.11 6.52
C CYS A 195 -11.12 -3.74 6.64
N SER A 196 -10.72 -2.79 7.50
CA SER A 196 -9.31 -2.41 7.69
C SER A 196 -9.09 -1.72 9.04
N THR A 197 -7.92 -1.97 9.65
CA THR A 197 -7.38 -1.17 10.76
C THR A 197 -6.51 -0.04 10.22
N PRO A 198 -6.26 1.03 10.99
CA PRO A 198 -5.28 2.04 10.60
C PRO A 198 -3.90 1.47 10.29
N LEU A 199 -3.44 0.52 11.10
CA LEU A 199 -2.14 -0.12 10.91
C LEU A 199 -2.08 -0.86 9.57
N TRP A 200 -3.15 -1.57 9.21
CA TRP A 200 -3.30 -2.21 7.90
C TRP A 200 -3.21 -1.18 6.77
N THR A 201 -4.08 -0.15 6.80
CA THR A 201 -4.19 0.84 5.74
C THR A 201 -2.87 1.58 5.53
N LYS A 202 -2.20 1.96 6.62
CA LYS A 202 -0.92 2.67 6.56
C LYS A 202 0.24 1.79 6.12
N ALA A 203 0.25 0.52 6.53
CA ALA A 203 1.23 -0.43 6.02
C ALA A 203 1.11 -0.59 4.50
N GLN A 204 -0.11 -0.65 3.96
CA GLN A 204 -0.34 -0.76 2.51
C GLN A 204 0.18 0.45 1.73
N THR A 205 0.17 1.64 2.32
CA THR A 205 0.62 2.88 1.67
C THR A 205 2.12 3.15 1.81
N LEU A 206 2.90 2.24 2.42
CA LEU A 206 4.35 2.38 2.55
C LEU A 206 5.02 2.57 1.17
N GLN A 207 5.56 3.77 0.95
CA GLN A 207 6.27 4.16 -0.27
C GLN A 207 7.66 4.70 0.08
N LYS A 208 8.55 4.76 -0.93
CA LYS A 208 9.96 5.16 -0.72
C LYS A 208 10.10 6.63 -0.29
N GLN A 209 9.23 7.51 -0.80
CA GLN A 209 9.34 8.96 -0.56
C GLN A 209 9.12 9.33 0.91
N ASP A 210 8.19 8.65 1.58
CA ASP A 210 7.71 9.00 2.92
C ASP A 210 7.96 7.86 3.93
N LEU A 211 8.98 7.03 3.68
CA LEU A 211 9.19 5.80 4.43
C LEU A 211 9.47 6.06 5.92
N SER A 212 10.29 7.06 6.27
CA SER A 212 10.56 7.41 7.68
C SER A 212 9.28 7.80 8.38
N ASP A 213 8.60 8.83 7.90
CA ASP A 213 7.37 9.37 8.48
C ASP A 213 6.27 8.30 8.59
N THR A 214 6.20 7.38 7.64
CA THR A 214 5.24 6.27 7.69
C THR A 214 5.65 5.23 8.73
N LEU A 215 6.93 4.87 8.86
CA LEU A 215 7.41 3.93 9.89
C LEU A 215 7.23 4.52 11.29
N ASP A 216 7.60 5.79 11.46
CA ASP A 216 7.32 6.61 12.63
C ASP A 216 5.83 6.48 13.03
N LEU A 217 4.91 6.68 12.08
CA LEU A 217 3.47 6.55 12.33
C LEU A 217 3.03 5.12 12.67
N LEU A 218 3.56 4.10 11.98
CA LEU A 218 3.22 2.70 12.26
C LEU A 218 3.69 2.26 13.65
N GLU A 219 4.89 2.68 14.04
CA GLU A 219 5.45 2.48 15.37
C GLU A 219 4.56 3.16 16.42
N TRP A 220 4.20 4.43 16.20
CA TRP A 220 3.26 5.15 17.07
C TRP A 220 1.92 4.42 17.20
N LEU A 221 1.34 3.91 16.11
CA LEU A 221 0.07 3.17 16.16
C LEU A 221 0.18 1.91 17.03
N VAL A 222 1.26 1.13 16.88
CA VAL A 222 1.49 -0.07 17.69
C VAL A 222 1.72 0.28 19.16
N GLU A 223 2.47 1.34 19.47
CA GLU A 223 2.65 1.84 20.84
C GLU A 223 1.32 2.27 21.50
N ARG A 224 0.35 2.70 20.71
CA ARG A 224 -1.01 3.06 21.16
C ARG A 224 -2.01 1.90 21.13
N GLY A 225 -1.54 0.69 20.89
CA GLY A 225 -2.34 -0.53 21.02
C GLY A 225 -2.98 -1.01 19.72
N ALA A 226 -2.55 -0.53 18.55
CA ALA A 226 -2.98 -1.12 17.29
C ALA A 226 -2.54 -2.58 17.20
N SER A 227 -3.48 -3.45 16.85
CA SER A 227 -3.33 -4.89 16.72
C SER A 227 -2.53 -5.25 15.47
N LEU A 228 -1.57 -6.13 15.70
CA LEU A 228 -0.73 -6.72 14.66
C LEU A 228 -1.38 -7.95 14.00
N ASP A 229 -2.33 -8.59 14.69
CA ASP A 229 -3.00 -9.84 14.35
C ASP A 229 -4.46 -9.71 13.90
N PHE A 230 -4.98 -8.47 13.79
CA PHE A 230 -6.32 -8.26 13.30
C PHE A 230 -6.45 -8.78 11.86
N ILE A 231 -7.48 -9.60 11.60
CA ILE A 231 -7.76 -10.11 10.25
C ILE A 231 -8.96 -9.33 9.72
N PRO A 232 -8.75 -8.41 8.76
CA PRO A 232 -9.88 -7.65 8.25
C PRO A 232 -10.87 -8.53 7.49
N CYS A 233 -12.16 -8.21 7.58
CA CYS A 233 -13.21 -8.98 6.92
C CYS A 233 -12.91 -9.13 5.41
N GLY A 234 -13.04 -10.35 4.91
CA GLY A 234 -12.74 -10.70 3.52
C GLY A 234 -11.26 -10.97 3.22
N HIS A 235 -10.35 -10.67 4.14
CA HIS A 235 -8.92 -10.92 3.98
C HIS A 235 -8.50 -12.20 4.72
N THR A 236 -7.28 -12.67 4.46
CA THR A 236 -6.68 -13.83 5.16
C THR A 236 -5.35 -13.51 5.79
N THR A 237 -4.95 -12.24 5.79
CA THR A 237 -3.66 -11.75 6.30
C THR A 237 -3.88 -10.64 7.30
N MET A 238 -2.82 -10.25 8.00
CA MET A 238 -2.86 -9.34 9.14
C MET A 238 -1.94 -8.13 8.89
N PRO A 239 -2.13 -7.01 9.62
CA PRO A 239 -1.28 -5.82 9.50
C PRO A 239 0.22 -6.12 9.61
N ALA A 240 0.65 -7.02 10.49
CA ALA A 240 2.05 -7.38 10.63
C ALA A 240 2.65 -7.96 9.34
N HIS A 241 1.92 -8.87 8.68
CA HIS A 241 2.34 -9.44 7.40
C HIS A 241 2.44 -8.36 6.32
N VAL A 242 1.45 -7.46 6.24
CA VAL A 242 1.43 -6.35 5.27
C VAL A 242 2.63 -5.43 5.47
N ALA A 243 2.89 -5.02 6.71
CA ALA A 243 4.02 -4.16 7.05
C ALA A 243 5.34 -4.84 6.67
N ALA A 244 5.55 -6.08 7.10
CA ALA A 244 6.77 -6.83 6.82
C ALA A 244 7.02 -7.06 5.33
N GLU A 245 5.96 -7.36 4.57
CA GLU A 245 5.97 -7.45 3.11
C GLU A 245 6.39 -6.14 2.45
N ARG A 246 5.74 -5.02 2.80
CA ARG A 246 6.02 -3.73 2.20
C ARG A 246 7.43 -3.23 2.54
N ILE A 247 7.89 -3.45 3.77
CA ILE A 247 9.26 -3.15 4.19
C ILE A 247 10.27 -3.97 3.38
N ALA A 248 10.01 -5.27 3.17
CA ALA A 248 10.88 -6.13 2.36
C ALA A 248 10.94 -5.72 0.88
N ILE A 249 9.82 -5.29 0.30
CA ILE A 249 9.80 -4.71 -1.07
C ILE A 249 10.69 -3.47 -1.12
N LEU A 250 10.59 -2.56 -0.15
CA LEU A 250 11.35 -1.32 -0.15
C LEU A 250 12.86 -1.56 0.01
N CYS A 251 13.24 -2.56 0.83
CA CYS A 251 14.62 -3.06 0.93
C CYS A 251 15.14 -3.59 -0.42
N SER A 252 14.25 -4.10 -1.27
CA SER A 252 14.57 -4.69 -2.57
C SER A 252 14.69 -3.68 -3.70
N VAL A 253 13.73 -2.74 -3.78
CA VAL A 253 13.65 -1.76 -4.88
C VAL A 253 14.83 -0.79 -4.84
N GLY A 254 15.30 -0.40 -3.64
CA GLY A 254 16.41 0.54 -3.46
C GLY A 254 17.64 0.22 -4.31
N LYS A 255 17.97 -1.06 -4.48
CA LYS A 255 19.14 -1.51 -5.25
C LYS A 255 18.94 -1.61 -6.76
N THR A 256 17.69 -1.57 -7.24
CA THR A 256 17.39 -1.87 -8.65
C THR A 256 17.43 -0.66 -9.57
N TYR A 257 17.19 0.55 -9.05
CA TYR A 257 17.21 1.79 -9.82
C TYR A 257 18.62 2.36 -10.02
N GLU A 258 19.53 2.15 -9.07
CA GLU A 258 20.90 2.71 -9.14
C GLU A 258 21.87 1.85 -9.99
N ARG A 259 21.44 0.65 -10.37
CA ARG A 259 22.25 -0.29 -11.19
C ARG A 259 22.40 0.12 -12.66
N TYR A 260 21.84 1.25 -13.07
CA TYR A 260 21.98 1.77 -14.44
C TYR A 260 23.15 2.74 -14.62
N GLU A 261 23.85 3.17 -13.57
CA GLU A 261 24.94 4.15 -13.73
C GLU A 261 26.33 3.73 -13.22
N ASP A 262 26.49 2.75 -12.31
CA ASP A 262 27.83 2.33 -11.89
C ASP A 262 27.90 0.91 -11.28
N GLU A 263 28.65 -0.01 -11.89
CA GLU A 263 28.91 -1.36 -11.38
C GLU A 263 29.81 -1.37 -10.13
N SER A 264 30.42 -0.24 -9.77
CA SER A 264 31.36 -0.12 -8.65
C SER A 264 30.72 -0.02 -7.25
N LEU A 265 29.39 0.08 -7.13
CA LEU A 265 28.69 0.39 -5.86
C LEU A 265 28.15 -0.84 -5.09
N ALA A 266 28.48 -2.06 -5.52
CA ALA A 266 27.93 -3.29 -4.93
C ALA A 266 28.35 -3.56 -3.46
N ASN A 267 29.27 -2.79 -2.88
CA ASN A 267 29.94 -3.16 -1.62
C ASN A 267 29.66 -2.30 -0.39
N GLU A 268 28.75 -1.32 -0.43
CA GLU A 268 28.44 -0.56 0.77
C GLU A 268 26.98 -0.70 1.21
N LEU A 269 26.80 -1.45 2.30
CA LEU A 269 25.63 -1.43 3.19
C LEU A 269 25.38 -0.03 3.80
N SER A 270 26.15 1.00 3.42
CA SER A 270 26.00 2.42 3.78
C SER A 270 24.83 3.11 3.06
N HIS A 271 23.82 2.38 2.63
CA HIS A 271 22.72 2.98 1.88
C HIS A 271 21.79 3.72 2.86
N PRO A 272 21.45 5.00 2.63
CA PRO A 272 20.66 5.81 3.57
C PRO A 272 19.38 5.15 4.12
N TRP A 273 18.76 4.26 3.35
CA TRP A 273 17.57 3.54 3.81
C TRP A 273 17.85 2.49 4.89
N LEU A 274 19.03 1.85 4.90
CA LEU A 274 19.39 0.90 5.96
C LEU A 274 19.57 1.64 7.30
N THR A 275 20.21 2.80 7.27
CA THR A 275 20.33 3.66 8.46
C THR A 275 18.96 4.12 8.94
N MET A 276 18.05 4.47 8.03
CA MET A 276 16.67 4.82 8.41
C MET A 276 15.93 3.63 9.02
N LEU A 277 16.01 2.42 8.45
CA LEU A 277 15.40 1.24 9.07
C LEU A 277 16.03 0.90 10.43
N GLN A 278 17.35 1.13 10.60
CA GLN A 278 18.03 0.97 11.89
C GLN A 278 17.50 1.92 12.96
N ASN A 279 16.99 3.10 12.58
CA ASN A 279 16.34 4.00 13.53
C ASN A 279 15.04 3.42 14.09
N HIS A 280 14.41 2.49 13.37
CA HIS A 280 13.20 1.78 13.78
C HIS A 280 13.47 0.31 14.15
N ALA A 281 14.70 -0.04 14.54
CA ALA A 281 15.08 -1.44 14.75
C ALA A 281 14.20 -2.14 15.80
N ASP A 282 13.80 -1.44 16.86
CA ASP A 282 12.96 -1.98 17.92
C ASP A 282 11.54 -2.30 17.40
N PHE A 283 10.91 -1.37 16.70
CA PHE A 283 9.62 -1.61 16.02
C PHE A 283 9.70 -2.75 15.02
N LEU A 284 10.72 -2.76 14.16
CA LEU A 284 10.92 -3.83 13.18
C LEU A 284 11.16 -5.18 13.87
N SER A 285 11.82 -5.19 15.03
CA SER A 285 11.98 -6.39 15.85
C SER A 285 10.63 -6.91 16.33
N VAL A 286 9.72 -6.03 16.78
CA VAL A 286 8.36 -6.40 17.17
C VAL A 286 7.61 -7.03 15.99
N ILE A 287 7.67 -6.43 14.80
CA ILE A 287 7.02 -6.96 13.60
C ILE A 287 7.57 -8.34 13.22
N TYR A 288 8.88 -8.47 13.01
CA TYR A 288 9.48 -9.72 12.51
C TYR A 288 9.55 -10.83 13.57
N SER A 289 9.53 -10.46 14.86
CA SER A 289 9.47 -11.44 15.96
C SER A 289 8.05 -11.91 16.27
N SER A 290 7.02 -11.27 15.69
CA SER A 290 5.63 -11.71 15.83
C SER A 290 5.45 -13.18 15.45
N ASP A 291 4.73 -13.93 16.29
CA ASP A 291 4.36 -15.33 16.07
C ASP A 291 3.04 -15.49 15.31
N HIS A 292 2.50 -14.40 14.78
CA HIS A 292 1.25 -14.41 14.05
C HIS A 292 1.36 -15.22 12.75
N ILE A 293 0.35 -16.06 12.56
CA ILE A 293 0.22 -16.95 11.40
C ILE A 293 -1.13 -16.61 10.77
N ASP A 294 -1.09 -16.34 9.47
CA ASP A 294 -2.27 -15.97 8.72
C ASP A 294 -3.17 -17.21 8.42
N HIS A 295 -4.28 -17.02 7.70
CA HIS A 295 -5.14 -18.13 7.28
C HIS A 295 -4.85 -18.64 5.86
N CYS A 296 -3.63 -18.46 5.36
CA CYS A 296 -3.23 -19.00 4.06
C CYS A 296 -3.18 -20.53 4.08
N ASN A 297 -3.61 -21.16 2.97
CA ASN A 297 -3.52 -22.60 2.75
C ASN A 297 -2.61 -22.95 1.55
N CYS A 298 -1.62 -22.12 1.24
CA CYS A 298 -0.65 -22.38 0.17
C CYS A 298 0.39 -23.39 0.62
N GLY A 299 0.92 -24.19 -0.31
CA GLY A 299 2.01 -25.13 0.00
C GLY A 299 3.31 -24.46 0.47
N CYS A 300 3.47 -23.15 0.29
CA CYS A 300 4.64 -22.40 0.76
C CYS A 300 4.71 -22.26 2.29
N SER A 301 3.62 -22.59 3.00
CA SER A 301 3.60 -22.75 4.45
C SER A 301 2.76 -23.97 4.83
N LYS A 302 3.03 -24.56 5.99
CA LYS A 302 2.26 -25.71 6.50
C LYS A 302 0.97 -25.31 7.22
N HIS A 303 0.97 -24.15 7.87
CA HIS A 303 -0.10 -23.74 8.80
C HIS A 303 -0.58 -22.30 8.57
N GLY A 304 -0.19 -21.68 7.46
CA GLY A 304 -0.38 -20.26 7.19
C GLY A 304 0.96 -19.52 7.15
N CYS A 305 1.06 -18.47 6.36
CA CYS A 305 2.25 -17.64 6.29
C CYS A 305 2.54 -16.99 7.64
N THR A 306 3.80 -17.11 8.06
CA THR A 306 4.35 -16.24 9.10
C THR A 306 4.65 -14.85 8.52
N VAL A 307 4.91 -13.89 9.39
CA VAL A 307 5.35 -12.54 8.99
C VAL A 307 6.64 -12.59 8.14
N VAL A 308 7.59 -13.46 8.50
CA VAL A 308 8.85 -13.66 7.75
C VAL A 308 8.56 -14.30 6.39
N SER A 309 7.67 -15.29 6.34
CA SER A 309 7.30 -15.96 5.08
C SER A 309 6.61 -14.98 4.11
N ALA A 310 5.75 -14.09 4.62
CA ALA A 310 5.12 -13.03 3.83
C ALA A 310 6.15 -12.06 3.25
N ALA A 311 7.10 -11.60 4.07
CA ALA A 311 8.18 -10.71 3.63
C ALA A 311 9.04 -11.29 2.49
N LEU A 312 9.29 -12.60 2.49
CA LEU A 312 10.13 -13.26 1.49
C LEU A 312 9.40 -13.60 0.19
N LYS A 313 8.09 -13.87 0.27
CA LYS A 313 7.27 -14.20 -0.90
C LYS A 313 7.27 -13.06 -1.93
N THR A 314 7.18 -11.82 -1.47
CA THR A 314 6.83 -10.69 -2.33
C THR A 314 7.89 -10.35 -3.37
N THR A 315 9.16 -10.68 -3.10
CA THR A 315 10.22 -10.49 -4.11
C THR A 315 10.06 -11.38 -5.33
N THR A 316 9.54 -12.59 -5.15
CA THR A 316 9.32 -13.52 -6.25
C THR A 316 8.25 -12.98 -7.20
N GLN A 317 7.20 -12.39 -6.63
CA GLN A 317 6.06 -11.88 -7.39
C GLN A 317 6.34 -10.52 -8.04
N ALA A 318 7.03 -9.59 -7.38
CA ALA A 318 7.23 -8.24 -7.90
C ALA A 318 8.06 -8.17 -9.20
N TYR A 319 8.86 -9.21 -9.51
CA TYR A 319 9.85 -9.17 -10.59
C TYR A 319 9.68 -10.26 -11.67
N SER A 320 8.62 -11.05 -11.61
CA SER A 320 8.46 -12.27 -12.44
C SER A 320 8.30 -12.00 -13.95
N THR A 321 8.07 -10.76 -14.39
CA THR A 321 7.81 -10.46 -15.81
C THR A 321 9.06 -10.10 -16.62
N ALA A 322 10.22 -9.82 -16.01
CA ALA A 322 11.32 -9.20 -16.76
C ALA A 322 12.76 -9.55 -16.36
N ARG A 323 13.03 -10.42 -15.36
CA ARG A 323 14.41 -10.63 -14.87
C ARG A 323 14.88 -12.10 -14.79
N PRO A 324 16.19 -12.36 -14.97
CA PRO A 324 16.77 -13.71 -14.84
C PRO A 324 16.70 -14.22 -13.40
N GLU A 325 16.49 -15.54 -13.24
CA GLU A 325 16.39 -16.24 -11.95
C GLU A 325 17.51 -15.90 -10.94
N ALA A 326 18.75 -15.70 -11.41
CA ALA A 326 19.88 -15.40 -10.53
C ALA A 326 19.75 -14.07 -9.77
N THR A 327 18.94 -13.14 -10.28
CA THR A 327 18.72 -11.84 -9.61
C THR A 327 17.74 -11.92 -8.44
N ASP A 328 16.87 -12.93 -8.41
CA ASP A 328 15.87 -13.11 -7.36
C ASP A 328 16.48 -13.62 -6.05
N LEU A 329 17.38 -14.62 -6.11
CA LEU A 329 18.02 -15.18 -4.92
C LEU A 329 18.91 -14.16 -4.20
N ALA A 330 19.66 -13.35 -4.94
CA ALA A 330 20.50 -12.29 -4.35
C ALA A 330 19.64 -11.23 -3.64
N LEU A 331 18.45 -10.92 -4.19
CA LEU A 331 17.51 -9.98 -3.59
C LEU A 331 16.95 -10.52 -2.27
N LYS A 332 16.49 -11.78 -2.29
CA LYS A 332 16.00 -12.49 -1.10
C LYS A 332 17.07 -12.56 -0.01
N LYS A 333 18.33 -12.82 -0.35
CA LYS A 333 19.45 -12.80 0.59
C LYS A 333 19.63 -11.42 1.24
N ASN A 334 19.48 -10.34 0.48
CA ASN A 334 19.55 -8.99 1.05
C ASN A 334 18.41 -8.71 2.05
N ILE A 335 17.18 -9.12 1.71
CA ILE A 335 16.06 -9.02 2.66
C ILE A 335 16.35 -9.86 3.89
N LEU A 336 16.79 -11.10 3.72
CA LEU A 336 17.13 -11.97 4.85
C LEU A 336 18.19 -11.33 5.76
N HIS A 337 19.23 -10.74 5.17
CA HIS A 337 20.22 -9.98 5.94
C HIS A 337 19.59 -8.83 6.73
N ALA A 338 18.67 -8.07 6.13
CA ALA A 338 17.95 -7.00 6.82
C ALA A 338 17.05 -7.55 7.93
N ILE A 339 16.20 -8.54 7.63
CA ILE A 339 15.32 -9.20 8.60
C ILE A 339 16.12 -9.76 9.79
N PHE A 340 17.22 -10.48 9.53
CA PHE A 340 18.08 -11.02 10.59
C PHE A 340 18.78 -9.94 11.41
N SER A 341 18.94 -8.72 10.89
CA SER A 341 19.45 -7.60 11.67
C SER A 341 18.43 -7.03 12.67
N PHE A 342 17.14 -7.31 12.48
CA PHE A 342 16.05 -6.84 13.34
C PHE A 342 15.50 -7.93 14.27
N ILE A 343 15.56 -9.21 13.87
CA ILE A 343 15.15 -10.31 14.75
C ILE A 343 16.18 -10.44 15.86
N ASP A 344 15.78 -10.19 17.11
CA ASP A 344 16.62 -10.45 18.27
C ASP A 344 16.89 -11.96 18.37
N ALA A 345 18.16 -12.34 18.45
CA ALA A 345 18.59 -13.73 18.61
C ALA A 345 18.01 -14.41 19.87
N GLN A 346 17.35 -13.64 20.75
CA GLN A 346 16.79 -14.14 22.02
C GLN A 346 15.33 -14.63 21.95
N HIS A 347 14.55 -14.36 20.89
CA HIS A 347 13.09 -14.55 20.96
C HIS A 347 12.50 -15.71 20.15
N LYS A 348 13.21 -16.24 19.14
CA LYS A 348 12.79 -17.45 18.42
C LYS A 348 13.97 -18.40 18.29
N SER A 349 13.71 -19.70 18.41
CA SER A 349 14.74 -20.69 18.08
C SER A 349 15.10 -20.51 16.60
N ASP A 350 16.38 -20.27 16.31
CA ASP A 350 16.94 -20.18 14.95
C ASP A 350 16.38 -21.26 14.02
N ASP A 351 16.08 -22.44 14.54
CA ASP A 351 15.58 -23.58 13.78
C ASP A 351 14.16 -23.40 13.21
N ILE A 352 13.24 -22.73 13.92
CA ILE A 352 11.87 -22.49 13.41
C ILE A 352 11.91 -21.48 12.28
N ILE A 353 12.60 -20.36 12.48
CA ILE A 353 12.76 -19.33 11.43
C ILE A 353 13.49 -19.93 10.23
N ALA A 354 14.54 -20.71 10.45
CA ALA A 354 15.26 -21.38 9.38
C ALA A 354 14.36 -22.33 8.58
N ALA A 355 13.54 -23.15 9.23
CA ALA A 355 12.61 -24.06 8.55
C ALA A 355 11.61 -23.30 7.66
N GLU A 356 11.02 -22.22 8.17
CA GLU A 356 10.08 -21.38 7.41
C GLU A 356 10.76 -20.71 6.20
N ILE A 357 11.96 -20.15 6.38
CA ILE A 357 12.74 -19.54 5.29
C ILE A 357 13.09 -20.59 4.24
N LEU A 358 13.61 -21.75 4.67
CA LEU A 358 13.97 -22.84 3.77
C LEU A 358 12.75 -23.32 2.98
N ARG A 359 11.58 -23.41 3.60
CA ARG A 359 10.32 -23.76 2.93
C ARG A 359 9.95 -22.78 1.84
N VAL A 360 9.88 -21.48 2.14
CA VAL A 360 9.51 -20.46 1.15
C VAL A 360 10.52 -20.40 0.01
N LEU A 361 11.83 -20.40 0.31
CA LEU A 361 12.87 -20.36 -0.73
C LEU A 361 12.86 -21.61 -1.61
N THR A 362 12.68 -22.79 -1.02
CA THR A 362 12.62 -24.05 -1.77
C THR A 362 11.36 -24.10 -2.63
N PHE A 363 10.21 -23.67 -2.09
CA PHE A 363 8.95 -23.55 -2.81
C PHE A 363 9.10 -22.66 -4.06
N ASP A 364 9.68 -21.47 -3.89
CA ASP A 364 9.96 -20.55 -4.99
C ASP A 364 10.92 -21.15 -6.00
N ARG A 365 11.99 -21.80 -5.53
CA ARG A 365 13.02 -22.38 -6.41
C ARG A 365 12.48 -23.56 -7.21
N LEU A 366 11.47 -24.26 -6.70
CA LEU A 366 10.73 -25.29 -7.44
C LEU A 366 9.70 -24.70 -8.43
N GLN A 367 9.49 -23.38 -8.42
CA GLN A 367 8.51 -22.66 -9.24
C GLN A 367 7.06 -23.11 -8.99
N LEU A 368 6.75 -23.41 -7.73
CA LEU A 368 5.38 -23.73 -7.30
C LEU A 368 4.51 -22.47 -7.26
N THR A 369 3.21 -22.63 -7.46
CA THR A 369 2.28 -21.51 -7.54
C THR A 369 1.88 -21.02 -6.15
N HIS A 370 2.22 -19.77 -5.81
CA HIS A 370 1.71 -19.15 -4.58
C HIS A 370 0.20 -18.94 -4.68
N THR A 371 -0.55 -19.57 -3.78
CA THR A 371 -1.99 -19.36 -3.59
C THR A 371 -2.32 -18.55 -2.33
N CYS A 372 -1.31 -18.00 -1.65
CA CYS A 372 -1.51 -17.09 -0.53
C CYS A 372 -2.10 -15.75 -0.96
N HIS A 373 -2.60 -15.00 0.03
CA HIS A 373 -3.07 -13.62 -0.14
C HIS A 373 -2.08 -12.79 -0.97
N ASP A 374 -2.54 -12.24 -2.08
CA ASP A 374 -1.80 -11.25 -2.85
C ASP A 374 -2.19 -9.89 -2.28
N ILE A 375 -1.30 -9.26 -1.50
CA ILE A 375 -1.48 -7.86 -1.09
C ILE A 375 -1.15 -7.00 -2.29
N THR A 376 -2.00 -7.11 -3.31
CA THR A 376 -2.03 -6.37 -4.57
C THR A 376 -0.76 -5.62 -4.94
N ARG A 377 -0.16 -6.03 -6.06
CA ARG A 377 0.68 -5.16 -6.86
C ARG A 377 -0.04 -3.81 -6.99
N PHE A 378 0.57 -2.75 -6.46
CA PHE A 378 0.17 -1.39 -6.80
C PHE A 378 0.58 -1.21 -8.25
N ASP A 379 -0.29 -1.65 -9.16
CA ASP A 379 -0.16 -1.38 -10.59
C ASP A 379 -0.28 0.14 -10.71
N GLY A 380 0.88 0.80 -10.79
CA GLY A 380 1.12 2.20 -10.43
C GLY A 380 0.40 3.28 -11.23
N GLU A 381 -0.83 3.05 -11.69
CA GLU A 381 -1.58 4.02 -12.48
C GLU A 381 -2.68 4.75 -11.71
N TYR A 382 -3.39 4.19 -10.72
CA TYR A 382 -4.42 4.98 -10.01
C TYR A 382 -4.64 4.54 -8.56
N PHE A 383 -4.77 5.52 -7.66
CA PHE A 383 -5.24 5.43 -6.27
C PHE A 383 -6.65 4.82 -6.09
N SER A 384 -7.17 4.17 -7.11
CA SER A 384 -8.40 3.39 -7.04
C SER A 384 -8.09 2.12 -6.26
N CYS A 385 -8.61 2.05 -5.04
CA CYS A 385 -8.70 0.87 -4.18
C CYS A 385 -8.28 -0.43 -4.91
N PRO A 386 -7.19 -1.09 -4.50
CA PRO A 386 -6.68 -2.25 -5.21
C PRO A 386 -7.85 -3.19 -5.49
N SER A 387 -8.16 -3.41 -6.76
CA SER A 387 -9.21 -4.36 -7.13
C SER A 387 -8.79 -5.66 -6.46
N PRO A 388 -9.50 -6.13 -5.42
CA PRO A 388 -9.05 -7.27 -4.65
C PRO A 388 -8.94 -8.39 -5.68
N HIS A 389 -7.71 -8.85 -5.95
CA HIS A 389 -7.55 -10.06 -6.74
C HIS A 389 -8.45 -11.09 -6.06
N ILE A 390 -9.42 -11.59 -6.83
CA ILE A 390 -10.47 -12.47 -6.32
C ILE A 390 -9.74 -13.54 -5.52
N LYS A 391 -9.97 -13.53 -4.20
CA LYS A 391 -9.42 -14.54 -3.30
C LYS A 391 -9.72 -15.89 -3.94
N LEU A 392 -8.68 -16.63 -4.29
CA LEU A 392 -8.85 -17.98 -4.81
C LEU A 392 -9.69 -18.74 -3.78
N ASP A 393 -10.80 -19.30 -4.23
CA ASP A 393 -11.62 -20.07 -3.33
C ASP A 393 -10.87 -21.36 -2.95
N GLY A 394 -11.34 -22.04 -1.90
CA GLY A 394 -10.66 -23.26 -1.44
C GLY A 394 -10.59 -24.37 -2.49
N ARG A 395 -11.44 -24.32 -3.53
CA ARG A 395 -11.45 -25.30 -4.62
C ARG A 395 -10.35 -24.98 -5.63
N ASP A 396 -10.21 -23.72 -6.05
CA ASP A 396 -9.13 -23.31 -6.94
C ASP A 396 -7.75 -23.62 -6.33
N ILE A 397 -7.60 -23.37 -5.01
CA ILE A 397 -6.38 -23.72 -4.27
C ILE A 397 -6.14 -25.24 -4.32
N ALA A 398 -7.17 -26.05 -4.09
CA ALA A 398 -7.06 -27.51 -4.12
C ALA A 398 -6.73 -28.04 -5.52
N ASP A 399 -7.30 -27.45 -6.57
CA ASP A 399 -7.04 -27.84 -7.96
C ASP A 399 -5.58 -27.53 -8.34
N ILE A 400 -5.06 -26.35 -7.95
CA ILE A 400 -3.63 -26.00 -8.12
C ILE A 400 -2.74 -27.01 -7.38
N GLN A 401 -3.02 -27.27 -6.09
CA GLN A 401 -2.25 -28.22 -5.29
C GLN A 401 -2.30 -29.65 -5.83
N TYR A 402 -3.43 -30.06 -6.42
CA TYR A 402 -3.57 -31.36 -7.06
C TYR A 402 -2.69 -31.46 -8.31
N ILE A 403 -2.67 -30.41 -9.15
CA ILE A 403 -1.81 -30.34 -10.33
C ILE A 403 -0.33 -30.39 -9.92
N GLU A 404 0.03 -29.68 -8.85
CA GLU A 404 1.41 -29.56 -8.35
C GLU A 404 1.79 -30.64 -7.33
N GLN A 405 0.95 -31.66 -7.10
CA GLN A 405 1.12 -32.61 -5.99
C GLN A 405 2.48 -33.33 -5.99
N CYS A 406 3.00 -33.71 -7.16
CA CYS A 406 4.32 -34.35 -7.27
C CYS A 406 5.45 -33.43 -6.82
N ASP A 407 5.38 -32.14 -7.18
CA ASP A 407 6.39 -31.16 -6.80
C ASP A 407 6.24 -30.73 -5.33
N LEU A 408 5.01 -30.73 -4.80
CA LEU A 408 4.76 -30.55 -3.36
C LEU A 408 5.34 -31.72 -2.54
N GLN A 409 5.24 -32.97 -3.03
CA GLN A 409 5.90 -34.11 -2.37
C GLN A 409 7.43 -33.98 -2.41
N LEU A 410 7.98 -33.50 -3.54
CA LEU A 410 9.40 -33.21 -3.66
C LEU A 410 9.83 -32.11 -2.68
N LEU A 411 9.03 -31.06 -2.51
CA LEU A 411 9.25 -30.01 -1.53
C LEU A 411 9.37 -30.59 -0.11
N GLU A 412 8.42 -31.42 0.34
CA GLU A 412 8.48 -32.00 1.69
C GLU A 412 9.74 -32.86 1.88
N GLY A 413 10.10 -33.69 0.90
CA GLY A 413 11.32 -34.50 0.98
C GLY A 413 12.60 -33.67 1.03
N LEU A 414 12.64 -32.55 0.31
CA LEU A 414 13.76 -31.60 0.38
C LEU A 414 13.82 -30.87 1.72
N LEU A 415 12.68 -30.55 2.33
CA LEU A 415 12.66 -29.89 3.63
C LEU A 415 13.10 -30.82 4.75
N GLU A 416 12.73 -32.11 4.70
CA GLU A 416 13.29 -33.12 5.60
C GLU A 416 14.83 -33.19 5.45
N GLU A 417 15.34 -33.24 4.20
CA GLU A 417 16.78 -33.21 3.92
C GLU A 417 17.45 -31.95 4.49
N PHE A 418 16.88 -30.77 4.26
CA PHE A 418 17.44 -29.50 4.69
C PHE A 418 17.37 -29.28 6.19
N GLU A 419 16.28 -29.70 6.85
CA GLU A 419 16.17 -29.64 8.31
C GLU A 419 17.20 -30.54 8.99
N ASP A 420 17.42 -31.75 8.49
CA ASP A 420 18.43 -32.66 9.02
C ASP A 420 19.85 -32.12 8.79
N ALA A 421 20.13 -31.58 7.59
CA ALA A 421 21.40 -30.92 7.29
C ALA A 421 21.61 -29.67 8.14
N TRP A 422 20.55 -28.91 8.43
CA TRP A 422 20.59 -27.74 9.29
C TRP A 422 20.86 -28.11 10.74
N LYS A 423 20.20 -29.15 11.29
CA LYS A 423 20.45 -29.63 12.66
C LYS A 423 21.86 -30.19 12.84
N THR A 424 22.43 -30.80 11.81
CA THR A 424 23.79 -31.41 11.83
C THR A 424 24.90 -30.47 11.39
N ARG A 425 24.59 -29.20 11.11
CA ARG A 425 25.55 -28.19 10.66
C ARG A 425 26.68 -27.97 11.67
N GLN A 426 27.80 -27.45 11.18
CA GLN A 426 28.89 -27.02 12.06
C GLN A 426 28.39 -25.94 13.01
N THR A 427 28.62 -26.11 14.32
CA THR A 427 28.23 -25.14 15.33
C THR A 427 28.79 -23.76 14.97
N GLY A 428 27.92 -22.75 14.90
CA GLY A 428 28.27 -21.38 14.52
C GLY A 428 28.06 -21.02 13.05
N SER A 429 27.66 -21.97 12.18
CA SER A 429 27.26 -21.60 10.81
C SER A 429 25.92 -20.88 10.80
N THR A 430 25.85 -19.74 10.09
CA THR A 430 24.62 -18.94 9.94
C THR A 430 23.69 -19.52 8.87
N LEU A 431 22.41 -19.11 8.88
CA LEU A 431 21.46 -19.58 7.85
C LEU A 431 21.90 -19.15 6.46
N LEU A 432 22.42 -17.93 6.33
CA LEU A 432 22.91 -17.40 5.06
C LEU A 432 24.08 -18.23 4.51
N GLN A 433 25.02 -18.65 5.36
CA GLN A 433 26.10 -19.55 4.95
C GLN A 433 25.58 -20.93 4.51
N PHE A 434 24.56 -21.45 5.19
CA PHE A 434 23.90 -22.70 4.78
C PHE A 434 23.18 -22.55 3.44
N LEU A 435 22.50 -21.42 3.21
CA LEU A 435 21.83 -21.09 1.97
C LEU A 435 22.81 -20.99 0.80
N ASP A 436 23.95 -20.31 0.99
CA ASP A 436 25.02 -20.17 -0.01
C ASP A 436 25.74 -21.48 -0.32
N GLY A 437 25.85 -22.37 0.66
CA GLY A 437 26.60 -23.61 0.54
C GLY A 437 25.72 -24.81 0.18
N HIS A 438 25.08 -25.36 1.21
CA HIS A 438 24.40 -26.66 1.09
C HIS A 438 23.12 -26.55 0.26
N TRP A 439 22.26 -25.59 0.57
CA TRP A 439 20.94 -25.43 -0.06
C TRP A 439 21.07 -25.09 -1.56
N ASP A 440 21.87 -24.07 -1.92
CA ASP A 440 21.98 -23.62 -3.32
C ASP A 440 22.55 -24.72 -4.24
N ARG A 441 23.59 -25.43 -3.77
CA ARG A 441 24.15 -26.58 -4.48
C ARG A 441 23.08 -27.66 -4.67
N ARG A 442 22.37 -28.04 -3.61
CA ARG A 442 21.37 -29.11 -3.66
C ARG A 442 20.20 -28.72 -4.56
N MET A 443 19.69 -27.49 -4.45
CA MET A 443 18.63 -27.01 -5.34
C MET A 443 19.08 -26.96 -6.79
N SER A 444 20.32 -26.58 -7.08
CA SER A 444 20.87 -26.61 -8.43
C SER A 444 20.90 -28.03 -9.01
N GLU A 445 21.23 -29.04 -8.19
CA GLU A 445 21.16 -30.45 -8.58
C GLU A 445 19.73 -30.89 -8.88
N VAL A 446 18.77 -30.57 -8.00
CA VAL A 446 17.34 -30.89 -8.19
C VAL A 446 16.80 -30.26 -9.47
N ILE A 447 17.09 -28.98 -9.72
CA ILE A 447 16.64 -28.30 -10.93
C ILE A 447 17.28 -28.91 -12.18
N ALA A 448 18.58 -29.23 -12.13
CA ALA A 448 19.25 -29.93 -13.24
C ALA A 448 18.66 -31.33 -13.51
N GLU A 449 18.24 -32.04 -12.46
CA GLU A 449 17.55 -33.32 -12.57
C GLU A 449 16.15 -33.19 -13.16
N ARG A 450 15.38 -32.17 -12.76
CA ARG A 450 14.05 -31.86 -13.31
C ARG A 450 14.11 -31.47 -14.79
N LEU A 451 15.12 -30.69 -15.17
CA LEU A 451 15.33 -30.25 -16.55
C LEU A 451 15.95 -31.33 -17.45
N ARG A 452 16.49 -32.41 -16.88
CA ARG A 452 17.04 -33.51 -17.66
C ARG A 452 15.89 -34.18 -18.43
N PRO A 453 15.91 -34.17 -19.78
CA PRO A 453 14.86 -34.79 -20.57
C PRO A 453 14.72 -36.24 -20.14
N ARG A 454 13.52 -36.63 -19.67
CA ARG A 454 13.30 -38.04 -19.35
C ARG A 454 13.34 -38.79 -20.69
N LYS A 455 14.23 -39.78 -20.82
CA LYS A 455 14.44 -40.50 -22.09
C LYS A 455 13.15 -41.16 -22.60
N ASP A 456 12.22 -41.43 -21.70
CA ASP A 456 10.90 -42.00 -21.93
C ASP A 456 9.78 -40.96 -22.02
N GLU A 457 10.03 -39.66 -21.79
CA GLU A 457 8.99 -38.62 -21.85
C GLU A 457 8.33 -38.55 -23.21
N PHE A 458 9.13 -38.63 -24.26
CA PHE A 458 8.65 -38.68 -25.63
C PHE A 458 7.77 -39.91 -25.88
N GLU A 459 8.14 -41.06 -25.32
CA GLU A 459 7.36 -42.29 -25.46
C GLU A 459 6.06 -42.20 -24.66
N ARG A 460 6.09 -41.60 -23.46
CA ARG A 460 4.90 -41.38 -22.63
C ARG A 460 3.93 -40.38 -23.25
N LEU A 461 4.42 -39.26 -23.79
CA LEU A 461 3.62 -38.29 -24.54
C LEU A 461 2.98 -38.96 -25.76
N ARG A 462 3.73 -39.81 -26.47
CA ARG A 462 3.21 -40.60 -27.59
C ARG A 462 2.11 -41.59 -27.16
N LEU A 463 2.28 -42.26 -26.02
CA LEU A 463 1.28 -43.20 -25.48
C LEU A 463 -0.04 -42.53 -25.07
N VAL A 464 -0.02 -41.25 -24.66
CA VAL A 464 -1.25 -40.48 -24.40
C VAL A 464 -1.79 -39.75 -25.64
N GLY A 465 -1.27 -40.06 -26.83
CA GLY A 465 -1.74 -39.51 -28.10
C GLY A 465 -1.26 -38.10 -28.40
N VAL A 466 -0.29 -37.58 -27.64
CA VAL A 466 0.36 -36.29 -27.94
C VAL A 466 1.45 -36.55 -28.99
N GLU A 467 1.09 -36.35 -30.26
CA GLU A 467 2.08 -36.30 -31.35
C GLU A 467 2.71 -34.91 -31.40
N ARG A 468 4.03 -34.86 -31.26
CA ARG A 468 4.79 -33.62 -31.43
C ARG A 468 4.88 -33.30 -32.92
N VAL A 469 3.92 -32.54 -33.43
CA VAL A 469 4.04 -31.92 -34.75
C VAL A 469 5.07 -30.80 -34.61
N VAL A 470 6.24 -30.97 -35.20
CA VAL A 470 7.23 -29.88 -35.27
C VAL A 470 6.59 -28.79 -36.14
N PHE A 471 6.06 -27.76 -35.51
CA PHE A 471 5.48 -26.62 -36.21
C PHE A 471 6.62 -25.69 -36.64
N GLY A 472 6.82 -25.59 -37.95
CA GLY A 472 7.87 -24.81 -38.57
C GLY A 472 8.51 -25.58 -39.73
N PRO A 473 9.10 -24.89 -40.72
CA PRO A 473 9.87 -25.55 -41.76
C PRO A 473 10.97 -26.39 -41.11
N GLU A 474 11.16 -27.61 -41.64
CA GLU A 474 12.23 -28.49 -41.20
C GLU A 474 13.55 -27.69 -41.16
N ARG A 475 14.20 -27.67 -40.00
CA ARG A 475 15.43 -26.90 -39.82
C ARG A 475 16.45 -27.43 -40.83
N LYS A 476 16.74 -26.66 -41.88
CA LYS A 476 17.69 -27.06 -42.93
C LYS A 476 18.99 -27.57 -42.30
N PRO A 477 19.68 -28.55 -42.90
CA PRO A 477 20.98 -29.01 -42.41
C PRO A 477 21.93 -27.85 -42.10
N GLU A 478 22.75 -27.97 -41.06
CA GLU A 478 23.73 -26.93 -40.62
C GLU A 478 24.54 -26.36 -41.80
N ARG A 479 24.89 -27.23 -42.74
CA ARG A 479 25.65 -26.90 -43.95
C ARG A 479 24.90 -25.96 -44.88
N GLU A 480 23.59 -26.13 -45.05
CA GLU A 480 22.75 -25.26 -45.87
C GLU A 480 22.51 -23.92 -45.18
N ARG A 481 22.28 -23.93 -43.85
CA ARG A 481 22.19 -22.70 -43.07
C ARG A 481 23.48 -21.89 -43.11
N LYS A 482 24.64 -22.54 -43.08
CA LYS A 482 25.93 -21.87 -43.21
C LYS A 482 26.09 -21.21 -44.59
N LEU A 483 25.70 -21.90 -45.65
CA LEU A 483 25.70 -21.35 -47.01
C LEU A 483 24.72 -20.18 -47.16
N GLU A 484 23.53 -20.26 -46.55
CA GLU A 484 22.55 -19.17 -46.55
C GLU A 484 23.00 -17.97 -45.70
N ARG A 485 23.67 -18.19 -44.57
CA ARG A 485 24.30 -17.12 -43.75
C ARG A 485 25.50 -16.47 -44.43
N GLU A 486 26.21 -17.20 -45.29
CA GLU A 486 27.30 -16.68 -46.11
C GLU A 486 26.77 -15.93 -47.34
N ALA A 487 25.58 -16.29 -47.81
CA ALA A 487 24.87 -15.65 -48.92
C ALA A 487 23.81 -14.61 -48.48
N ALA A 488 23.65 -14.36 -47.18
CA ALA A 488 22.60 -13.50 -46.63
C ALA A 488 22.78 -12.07 -47.14
N GLU A 489 21.75 -11.57 -47.82
CA GLU A 489 21.74 -10.23 -48.37
C GLU A 489 21.69 -9.21 -47.23
N VAL A 490 22.47 -8.12 -47.33
CA VAL A 490 22.53 -7.09 -46.28
C VAL A 490 21.13 -6.55 -46.01
N GLY A 491 20.64 -6.70 -44.78
CA GLY A 491 19.30 -6.31 -44.36
C GLY A 491 18.28 -7.45 -44.25
N SER A 492 18.63 -8.68 -44.61
CA SER A 492 17.78 -9.86 -44.30
C SER A 492 17.82 -10.20 -42.80
N TRP A 493 16.85 -10.98 -42.35
CA TRP A 493 16.79 -11.43 -40.95
C TRP A 493 18.03 -12.26 -40.57
N GLU A 494 18.52 -13.08 -41.49
CA GLU A 494 19.72 -13.90 -41.33
C GLU A 494 21.00 -13.07 -41.26
N TRP A 495 21.06 -11.93 -41.97
CA TRP A 495 22.14 -10.95 -41.82
C TRP A 495 22.11 -10.29 -40.44
N PHE A 496 20.91 -9.93 -39.96
CA PHE A 496 20.73 -9.33 -38.63
C PHE A 496 21.11 -10.29 -37.50
N GLU A 497 20.66 -11.56 -37.55
CA GLU A 497 21.05 -12.59 -36.57
C GLU A 497 22.58 -12.75 -36.49
N LYS A 498 23.26 -12.75 -37.64
CA LYS A 498 24.73 -12.86 -37.71
C LYS A 498 25.43 -11.66 -37.08
N GLU A 499 24.91 -10.45 -37.29
CA GLU A 499 25.51 -9.24 -36.74
C GLU A 499 25.33 -9.17 -35.22
N VAL A 500 24.16 -9.58 -34.72
CA VAL A 500 23.89 -9.72 -33.27
C VAL A 500 24.80 -10.78 -32.64
N GLU A 501 24.93 -11.96 -33.25
CA GLU A 501 25.85 -13.02 -32.78
C GLU A 501 27.31 -12.53 -32.75
N SER A 502 27.75 -11.78 -33.77
CA SER A 502 29.10 -11.19 -33.86
C SER A 502 29.36 -10.17 -32.74
N ILE A 503 28.40 -9.28 -32.49
CA ILE A 503 28.50 -8.27 -31.41
C ILE A 503 28.52 -8.95 -30.04
N MET A 504 27.73 -10.00 -29.85
CA MET A 504 27.68 -10.75 -28.59
C MET A 504 28.95 -11.56 -28.34
N ALA A 505 29.61 -12.06 -29.39
CA ALA A 505 30.87 -12.79 -29.28
C ALA A 505 32.11 -11.89 -29.11
N ALA A 506 31.99 -10.59 -29.38
CA ALA A 506 33.06 -9.61 -29.23
C ALA A 506 33.11 -8.96 -27.83
N LYS A 507 32.16 -9.29 -26.96
CA LYS A 507 32.18 -8.98 -25.51
C LYS A 507 32.68 -10.19 -24.75
#